data_AF-A0A8S3Z492-F1
#
_entry.id   AF-A0A8S3Z492-F1
#
_cell.length_a   1.000
_cell.length_b   1.000
_cell.length_c   1.000
_cell.angle_alpha   90.00
_cell.angle_beta   90.00
_cell.angle_gamma   90.00
#
_symmetry.space_group_name_H-M   'P 1'
#
loop_
_entity.id
_entity.type
_entity.pdbx_description
1 polymer ?
#
loop_
_entity_poly.entity_id
_entity_poly.type
_entity_poly.pdbx_seq_one_letter_code
_entity_poly.pdbx_strand_id
1 'polypeptide(L)'
;SNSVGNVRAPTNPLEITIVTMYINIGGFLKWGNNNYFSPATYKKWMTTWGWLTNRVIAFFDNVEDLETFRQIRSVHPADRTVLIKLKRQEIPAFNQLERIRTIYQNSSYPKHTPNTVFAEYSCAMNAKYDVLQMAVQRGLVHTEYMAWLDIGLFRNLLESKLRPKNDRFALEVPKNFNSSTVGMSAVASRRDVSNLSPWEYIRENWIWVSGAFVLATREVMMKFAQSYTLMANELIDKGMSSTDQQVIGAMYSPEYIKRQQVDIVAQECYEGQFGLYGLDVIYFCLGHVCKEAAEKRENENIK
;
A
#
# COMPACT_ATOMS: atom_id res chain seq x y z
N SER A 1 12.95 12.70 40.50
CA SER A 1 11.49 12.70 40.29
C SER A 1 11.13 13.91 39.44
N ASN A 2 10.23 13.72 38.47
CA ASN A 2 9.68 14.68 37.49
C ASN A 2 10.71 15.17 36.44
N SER A 3 10.56 14.88 35.15
CA SER A 3 9.41 15.29 34.34
C SER A 3 8.89 14.18 33.41
N VAL A 4 7.65 13.77 33.63
CA VAL A 4 6.80 13.13 32.62
C VAL A 4 6.63 14.15 31.49
N GLY A 5 7.24 13.89 30.35
CA GLY A 5 7.06 14.70 29.15
C GLY A 5 5.58 14.69 28.75
N ASN A 6 5.03 15.88 28.59
CA ASN A 6 3.66 16.14 28.12
C ASN A 6 3.32 15.26 26.91
N VAL A 7 2.49 14.24 27.14
CA VAL A 7 1.78 13.54 26.07
C VAL A 7 0.69 14.49 25.58
N ARG A 8 0.96 15.20 24.47
CA ARG A 8 -0.06 15.99 23.77
C ARG A 8 -1.18 15.06 23.27
N ALA A 9 -2.42 15.34 23.65
CA ALA A 9 -3.61 14.79 23.04
C ALA A 9 -4.57 15.93 22.62
N PRO A 10 -5.41 15.78 21.58
CA PRO A 10 -5.37 14.82 20.49
C PRO A 10 -4.84 15.47 19.20
N THR A 11 -3.96 14.74 18.52
CA THR A 11 -3.84 14.77 17.07
C THR A 11 -5.21 14.66 16.45
N ASN A 12 -5.49 15.42 15.38
CA ASN A 12 -6.72 15.30 14.59
C ASN A 12 -7.15 13.81 14.53
N PRO A 13 -8.34 13.44 15.08
CA PRO A 13 -8.71 12.04 15.27
C PRO A 13 -8.82 11.26 13.96
N LEU A 14 -8.91 12.00 12.85
CA LEU A 14 -9.00 11.47 11.48
C LEU A 14 -7.64 11.47 10.76
N GLU A 15 -6.58 11.89 11.45
CA GLU A 15 -5.20 11.85 10.96
C GLU A 15 -4.77 10.39 10.74
N ILE A 16 -4.23 10.13 9.55
CA ILE A 16 -3.71 8.82 9.17
C ILE A 16 -2.18 8.86 9.29
N THR A 17 -1.60 7.89 10.01
CA THR A 17 -0.16 7.61 9.89
C THR A 17 0.09 6.77 8.65
N ILE A 18 0.93 7.26 7.75
CA ILE A 18 1.24 6.60 6.49
C ILE A 18 2.49 5.73 6.65
N VAL A 19 2.38 4.47 6.26
CA VAL A 19 3.49 3.53 6.17
C VAL A 19 3.79 3.27 4.69
N THR A 20 5.07 3.31 4.34
CA THR A 20 5.53 2.99 2.99
C THR A 20 6.88 2.31 3.00
N MET A 21 7.24 1.71 1.87
CA MET A 21 8.54 1.09 1.69
C MET A 21 8.97 1.23 0.23
N TYR A 22 10.27 1.43 0.04
CA TYR A 22 10.91 1.31 -1.25
C TYR A 22 12.08 0.34 -1.19
N ILE A 23 12.01 -0.71 -2.02
CA ILE A 23 13.09 -1.69 -2.21
C ILE A 23 13.48 -1.62 -3.67
N ASN A 24 14.76 -1.38 -3.93
CA ASN A 24 15.26 -1.31 -5.30
C ASN A 24 15.40 -2.70 -5.92
N ILE A 25 14.34 -3.19 -6.56
CA ILE A 25 14.33 -4.47 -7.28
C ILE A 25 14.83 -4.35 -8.73
N GLY A 26 15.48 -3.24 -9.10
CA GLY A 26 15.83 -2.97 -10.50
C GLY A 26 14.62 -2.53 -11.33
N GLY A 27 14.77 -2.56 -12.65
CA GLY A 27 13.69 -2.20 -13.56
C GLY A 27 12.94 -3.42 -14.12
N PHE A 28 11.65 -3.25 -14.37
CA PHE A 28 10.75 -4.33 -14.74
C PHE A 28 9.62 -3.85 -15.65
N LEU A 29 9.03 -4.78 -16.41
CA LEU A 29 7.85 -4.53 -17.23
C LEU A 29 6.57 -4.69 -16.41
N LYS A 30 5.56 -3.87 -16.70
CA LYS A 30 4.21 -4.03 -16.15
C LYS A 30 3.16 -3.94 -17.25
N TRP A 31 2.08 -4.72 -17.13
CA TRP A 31 0.87 -4.61 -17.95
C TRP A 31 1.02 -4.90 -19.45
N GLY A 32 1.99 -5.71 -19.87
CA GLY A 32 2.09 -6.23 -21.25
C GLY A 32 2.43 -5.22 -22.37
N ASN A 33 2.24 -3.91 -22.15
CA ASN A 33 2.37 -2.86 -23.17
C ASN A 33 3.74 -2.16 -23.18
N ASN A 34 4.83 -2.89 -22.92
CA ASN A 34 6.19 -2.31 -22.80
C ASN A 34 6.35 -1.17 -21.76
N ASN A 35 5.43 -1.07 -20.79
CA ASN A 35 5.57 -0.09 -19.71
C ASN A 35 6.69 -0.53 -18.77
N TYR A 36 7.87 0.05 -18.97
CA TYR A 36 9.05 -0.22 -18.17
C TYR A 36 9.13 0.74 -16.98
N PHE A 37 9.19 0.17 -15.78
CA PHE A 37 9.37 0.90 -14.53
C PHE A 37 10.81 0.74 -14.09
N SER A 38 11.41 1.83 -13.63
CA SER A 38 12.82 1.87 -13.22
C SER A 38 12.97 2.55 -11.88
N PRO A 39 14.10 2.36 -11.17
CA PRO A 39 14.38 3.11 -9.95
C PRO A 39 14.34 4.63 -10.15
N ALA A 40 14.80 5.13 -11.29
CA ALA A 40 14.70 6.55 -11.63
C ALA A 40 13.24 7.03 -11.73
N THR A 41 12.35 6.22 -12.30
CA THR A 41 10.91 6.49 -12.37
C THR A 41 10.31 6.64 -10.98
N TYR A 42 10.62 5.69 -10.07
CA TYR A 42 10.13 5.73 -8.70
C TYR A 42 10.71 6.91 -7.91
N LYS A 43 12.00 7.25 -8.06
CA LYS A 43 12.60 8.45 -7.47
C LYS A 43 11.90 9.73 -7.91
N LYS A 44 11.51 9.83 -9.19
CA LYS A 44 10.70 10.95 -9.68
C LYS A 44 9.35 11.02 -8.95
N TRP A 45 8.66 9.89 -8.81
CA TRP A 45 7.37 9.85 -8.12
C TRP A 45 7.46 10.15 -6.61
N MET A 46 8.58 9.81 -5.96
CA MET A 46 8.82 10.16 -4.55
C MET A 46 8.68 11.66 -4.28
N THR A 47 8.91 12.52 -5.27
CA THR A 47 8.85 13.99 -5.07
C THR A 47 7.49 14.46 -4.53
N THR A 48 6.39 13.76 -4.83
CA THR A 48 5.05 14.10 -4.33
C THR A 48 4.93 13.91 -2.81
N TRP A 49 5.81 13.12 -2.19
CA TRP A 49 5.86 12.92 -0.75
C TRP A 49 6.35 14.15 0.00
N GLY A 50 7.02 15.10 -0.67
CA GLY A 50 7.33 16.42 -0.10
C GLY A 50 6.11 17.34 0.02
N TRP A 51 4.96 16.93 -0.55
CA TRP A 51 3.71 17.68 -0.46
C TRP A 51 2.73 17.08 0.54
N LEU A 52 2.87 15.80 0.86
CA LEU A 52 2.01 15.07 1.80
C LEU A 52 2.29 15.51 3.25
N THR A 53 1.33 16.02 4.02
CA THR A 53 1.61 16.57 5.36
C THR A 53 1.48 15.54 6.49
N ASN A 54 0.94 14.35 6.19
CA ASN A 54 0.79 13.26 7.14
C ASN A 54 2.11 12.87 7.81
N ARG A 55 2.01 12.22 8.99
CA ARG A 55 3.11 11.44 9.55
C ARG A 55 3.44 10.28 8.63
N VAL A 56 4.72 10.08 8.36
CA VAL A 56 5.23 9.02 7.47
C VAL A 56 6.24 8.15 8.20
N ILE A 57 6.08 6.84 8.10
CA ILE A 57 7.09 5.84 8.46
C ILE A 57 7.51 5.18 7.15
N ALA A 58 8.76 5.40 6.74
CA ALA A 58 9.25 4.92 5.45
C ALA A 58 10.46 4.01 5.62
N PHE A 59 10.38 2.84 4.98
CA PHE A 59 11.42 1.80 5.02
C PHE A 59 12.19 1.73 3.69
N PHE A 60 13.51 1.59 3.77
CA PHE A 60 14.39 1.53 2.60
C PHE A 60 15.44 0.43 2.75
N ASP A 61 15.80 -0.23 1.65
CA ASP A 61 16.84 -1.26 1.64
C ASP A 61 18.25 -0.73 1.33
N ASN A 62 18.37 0.54 0.96
CA ASN A 62 19.64 1.19 0.68
C ASN A 62 19.67 2.65 1.15
N VAL A 63 20.89 3.18 1.32
CA VAL A 63 21.12 4.49 1.93
C VAL A 63 20.80 5.63 0.97
N GLU A 64 21.08 5.46 -0.33
CA GLU A 64 20.88 6.51 -1.32
C GLU A 64 19.40 6.89 -1.44
N ASP A 65 18.51 5.89 -1.53
CA ASP A 65 17.07 6.11 -1.63
C ASP A 65 16.49 6.67 -0.33
N LEU A 66 17.01 6.21 0.82
CA LEU A 66 16.65 6.74 2.13
C LEU A 66 16.99 8.23 2.25
N GLU A 67 18.22 8.63 1.87
CA GLU A 67 18.64 10.03 1.91
C GLU A 67 17.94 10.88 0.86
N THR A 68 17.63 10.32 -0.32
CA THR A 68 16.76 10.97 -1.32
C THR A 68 15.40 11.30 -0.71
N PHE A 69 14.78 10.33 -0.04
CA PHE A 69 13.47 10.53 0.58
C PHE A 69 13.55 11.49 1.78
N ARG A 70 14.65 11.46 2.56
CA ARG A 70 14.93 12.43 3.62
C ARG A 70 14.95 13.86 3.09
N GLN A 71 15.64 14.10 1.99
CA GLN A 71 15.72 15.42 1.37
C GLN A 71 14.34 15.88 0.90
N ILE A 72 13.56 15.01 0.25
CA ILE A 72 12.19 15.29 -0.18
C ILE A 72 11.30 15.69 1.01
N ARG A 73 11.41 14.98 2.13
CA ARG A 73 10.61 15.20 3.34
C ARG A 73 11.12 16.32 4.25
N SER A 74 12.31 16.87 4.00
CA SER A 74 12.96 17.91 4.83
C SER A 74 12.16 19.21 4.95
N VAL A 75 11.20 19.43 4.05
CA VAL A 75 10.26 20.57 4.09
C VAL A 75 9.23 20.48 5.22
N HIS A 76 9.14 19.33 5.91
CA HIS A 76 8.26 19.10 7.05
C HIS A 76 9.06 19.06 8.36
N PRO A 77 8.42 19.32 9.52
CA PRO A 77 9.01 19.09 10.82
C PRO A 77 9.59 17.67 10.98
N ALA A 78 10.69 17.54 11.72
CA ALA A 78 11.42 16.26 11.84
C ALA A 78 10.59 15.13 12.45
N ASP A 79 9.60 15.45 13.29
CA ASP A 79 8.67 14.49 13.91
C ASP A 79 7.60 13.95 12.93
N ARG A 80 7.49 14.53 11.73
CA ARG A 80 6.57 14.06 10.68
C ARG A 80 7.09 12.90 9.86
N THR A 81 8.37 12.53 10.00
CA THR A 81 8.95 11.46 9.18
C THR A 81 9.93 10.61 9.98
N VAL A 82 9.64 9.32 10.08
CA VAL A 82 10.55 8.29 10.59
C VAL A 82 11.11 7.52 9.40
N LEU A 83 12.44 7.49 9.26
CA LEU A 83 13.13 6.77 8.20
C LEU A 83 13.88 5.58 8.77
N ILE A 84 13.66 4.41 8.19
CA ILE A 84 14.21 3.15 8.67
C ILE A 84 14.95 2.47 7.52
N LYS A 85 16.25 2.26 7.72
CA LYS A 85 17.03 1.36 6.88
C LYS A 85 16.79 -0.07 7.33
N LEU A 86 16.48 -0.96 6.39
CA LEU A 86 16.38 -2.40 6.62
C LEU A 86 17.31 -3.15 5.68
N LYS A 87 17.68 -4.37 6.05
CA LYS A 87 18.20 -5.37 5.14
C LYS A 87 17.04 -6.25 4.67
N ARG A 88 17.07 -6.72 3.42
CA ARG A 88 15.99 -7.56 2.86
C ARG A 88 15.73 -8.83 3.68
N GLN A 89 16.78 -9.39 4.31
CA GLN A 89 16.68 -10.58 5.16
C GLN A 89 15.88 -10.34 6.45
N GLU A 90 15.69 -9.08 6.85
CA GLU A 90 14.84 -8.70 7.98
C GLU A 90 13.34 -8.67 7.60
N ILE A 91 13.01 -8.87 6.31
CA ILE A 91 11.65 -8.81 5.78
C ILE A 91 11.17 -10.24 5.47
N PRO A 92 10.19 -10.78 6.22
CA PRO A 92 9.71 -12.15 6.03
C PRO A 92 9.37 -12.53 4.59
N ALA A 93 8.72 -11.67 3.82
CA ALA A 93 8.40 -11.93 2.41
C ALA A 93 9.65 -12.20 1.55
N PHE A 94 10.77 -11.52 1.81
CA PHE A 94 12.02 -11.74 1.07
C PHE A 94 12.74 -13.03 1.46
N ASN A 95 12.45 -13.58 2.64
CA ASN A 95 12.96 -14.90 3.03
C ASN A 95 12.31 -16.04 2.20
N GLN A 96 11.21 -15.75 1.50
CA GLN A 96 10.55 -16.70 0.59
C GLN A 96 11.06 -16.61 -0.87
N LEU A 97 12.02 -15.72 -1.16
CA LEU A 97 12.42 -15.38 -2.53
C LEU A 97 12.82 -16.61 -3.35
N GLU A 98 13.69 -17.48 -2.83
CA GLU A 98 14.12 -18.68 -3.57
C GLU A 98 12.97 -19.65 -3.82
N ARG A 99 12.07 -19.82 -2.85
CA ARG A 99 10.88 -20.68 -3.02
C ARG A 99 9.97 -20.15 -4.12
N ILE A 100 9.74 -18.84 -4.15
CA ILE A 100 8.93 -18.17 -5.18
C ILE A 100 9.62 -18.30 -6.56
N ARG A 101 10.95 -18.12 -6.63
CA ARG A 101 11.70 -18.35 -7.88
C ARG A 101 11.53 -19.77 -8.39
N THR A 102 11.62 -20.78 -7.52
CA THR A 102 11.39 -22.19 -7.89
C THR A 102 9.98 -22.40 -8.44
N ILE A 103 8.95 -21.80 -7.82
CA ILE A 103 7.57 -21.85 -8.33
C ILE A 103 7.51 -21.23 -9.73
N TYR A 104 8.10 -20.05 -9.93
CA TYR A 104 8.04 -19.34 -11.22
C TYR A 104 8.90 -19.96 -12.31
N GLN A 105 9.89 -20.80 -11.97
CA GLN A 105 10.68 -21.57 -12.93
C GLN A 105 9.90 -22.74 -13.53
N ASN A 106 8.84 -23.21 -12.87
CA ASN A 106 8.00 -24.27 -13.41
C ASN A 106 7.33 -23.80 -14.72
N SER A 107 7.48 -24.61 -15.78
CA SER A 107 6.98 -24.30 -17.12
C SER A 107 5.46 -24.29 -17.21
N SER A 108 4.77 -25.04 -16.35
CA SER A 108 3.29 -25.03 -16.29
C SER A 108 2.73 -23.89 -15.44
N TYR A 109 3.58 -23.14 -14.73
CA TYR A 109 3.14 -22.02 -13.89
C TYR A 109 2.75 -20.81 -14.77
N PRO A 110 1.62 -20.13 -14.51
CA PRO A 110 1.14 -19.00 -15.31
C PRO A 110 2.21 -17.91 -15.42
N LYS A 111 2.29 -17.24 -16.59
CA LYS A 111 3.28 -16.19 -16.88
C LYS A 111 2.60 -14.84 -17.08
N HIS A 112 2.34 -14.15 -15.97
CA HIS A 112 1.77 -12.81 -15.93
C HIS A 112 2.83 -11.85 -15.44
N THR A 113 3.44 -11.08 -16.35
CA THR A 113 4.50 -10.13 -15.97
C THR A 113 3.90 -8.88 -15.30
N PRO A 114 4.39 -8.45 -14.12
CA PRO A 114 5.49 -9.05 -13.33
C PRO A 114 5.03 -10.11 -12.30
N ASN A 115 3.72 -10.18 -12.02
CA ASN A 115 3.11 -10.87 -10.89
C ASN A 115 3.52 -12.33 -10.67
N THR A 116 3.76 -13.10 -11.74
CA THR A 116 4.14 -14.53 -11.65
C THR A 116 5.41 -14.86 -12.45
N VAL A 117 6.20 -13.84 -12.75
CA VAL A 117 7.45 -13.97 -13.51
C VAL A 117 8.63 -13.37 -12.75
N PHE A 118 8.41 -12.28 -12.01
CA PHE A 118 9.48 -11.58 -11.30
C PHE A 118 9.33 -11.75 -9.78
N ALA A 119 10.07 -12.69 -9.22
CA ALA A 119 9.94 -13.10 -7.81
C ALA A 119 10.22 -11.95 -6.82
N GLU A 120 11.17 -11.09 -7.13
CA GLU A 120 11.51 -9.90 -6.34
C GLU A 120 10.35 -8.91 -6.29
N TYR A 121 9.60 -8.77 -7.39
CA TYR A 121 8.40 -7.93 -7.42
C TYR A 121 7.32 -8.50 -6.50
N SER A 122 7.06 -9.81 -6.57
CA SER A 122 6.11 -10.47 -5.68
C SER A 122 6.54 -10.32 -4.22
N CYS A 123 7.83 -10.52 -3.89
CA CYS A 123 8.34 -10.29 -2.54
C CYS A 123 8.12 -8.84 -2.08
N ALA A 124 8.39 -7.85 -2.93
CA ALA A 124 8.18 -6.44 -2.61
C ALA A 124 6.70 -6.10 -2.37
N MET A 125 5.77 -6.68 -3.13
CA MET A 125 4.33 -6.48 -2.94
C MET A 125 3.83 -7.16 -1.66
N ASN A 126 4.31 -8.36 -1.34
CA ASN A 126 3.95 -9.06 -0.11
C ASN A 126 4.53 -8.38 1.15
N ALA A 127 5.73 -7.81 1.05
CA ALA A 127 6.44 -7.15 2.15
C ALA A 127 5.71 -5.92 2.74
N LYS A 128 4.69 -5.37 2.05
CA LYS A 128 3.84 -4.29 2.56
C LYS A 128 3.28 -4.61 3.94
N TYR A 129 2.77 -5.83 4.10
CA TYR A 129 2.14 -6.28 5.34
C TYR A 129 3.15 -6.60 6.44
N ASP A 130 4.38 -6.96 6.06
CA ASP A 130 5.47 -7.11 7.03
C ASP A 130 5.83 -5.75 7.64
N VAL A 131 6.03 -4.72 6.81
CA VAL A 131 6.42 -3.40 7.32
C VAL A 131 5.29 -2.66 8.02
N LEU A 132 4.02 -2.90 7.65
CA LEU A 132 2.86 -2.46 8.43
C LEU A 132 2.90 -3.03 9.85
N GLN A 133 3.14 -4.35 9.98
CA GLN A 133 3.27 -5.00 11.29
C GLN A 133 4.49 -4.47 12.07
N MET A 134 5.65 -4.34 11.42
CA MET A 134 6.85 -3.80 12.04
C MET A 134 6.64 -2.37 12.58
N ALA A 135 5.93 -1.51 11.83
CA ALA A 135 5.66 -0.14 12.26
C ALA A 135 4.85 -0.11 13.57
N VAL A 136 3.84 -0.96 13.69
CA VAL A 136 3.01 -1.07 14.91
C VAL A 136 3.79 -1.71 16.06
N GLN A 137 4.47 -2.82 15.80
CA GLN A 137 5.25 -3.55 16.82
C GLN A 137 6.40 -2.72 17.40
N ARG A 138 6.99 -1.82 16.60
CA ARG A 138 8.02 -0.86 17.05
C ARG A 138 7.43 0.37 17.76
N GLY A 139 6.11 0.45 17.94
CA GLY A 139 5.45 1.55 18.63
C GLY A 139 5.48 2.87 17.87
N LEU A 140 5.65 2.85 16.54
CA LEU A 140 5.81 4.05 15.71
C LEU A 140 4.47 4.67 15.26
N VAL A 141 3.38 3.91 15.37
CA VAL A 141 2.04 4.34 14.97
C VAL A 141 1.26 4.86 16.18
N HIS A 142 1.13 6.19 16.26
CA HIS A 142 0.47 6.89 17.37
C HIS A 142 -0.96 7.33 17.08
N THR A 143 -1.39 7.33 15.82
CA THR A 143 -2.77 7.62 15.41
C THR A 143 -3.66 6.38 15.52
N GLU A 144 -4.98 6.59 15.60
CA GLU A 144 -5.95 5.50 15.53
C GLU A 144 -5.91 4.81 14.17
N TYR A 145 -5.80 5.60 13.10
CA TYR A 145 -5.79 5.13 11.73
C TYR A 145 -4.38 5.06 11.16
N MET A 146 -4.13 4.05 10.36
CA MET A 146 -2.91 3.92 9.58
C MET A 146 -3.23 3.45 8.18
N ALA A 147 -2.35 3.76 7.24
CA ALA A 147 -2.48 3.25 5.89
C ALA A 147 -1.15 2.83 5.29
N TRP A 148 -1.19 1.79 4.46
CA TRP A 148 -0.16 1.60 3.44
C TRP A 148 -0.38 2.58 2.30
N LEU A 149 0.69 3.16 1.76
CA LEU A 149 0.66 4.00 0.56
C LEU A 149 1.83 3.66 -0.37
N ASP A 150 1.52 3.18 -1.58
CA ASP A 150 2.51 2.96 -2.63
C ASP A 150 3.22 4.28 -2.99
N ILE A 151 4.55 4.23 -3.15
CA ILE A 151 5.39 5.39 -3.51
C ILE A 151 4.86 6.17 -4.71
N GLY A 152 4.32 5.44 -5.70
CA GLY A 152 3.83 6.01 -6.96
C GLY A 152 2.37 6.41 -6.98
N LEU A 153 1.61 6.28 -5.89
CA LEU A 153 0.15 6.46 -5.93
C LEU A 153 -0.25 7.86 -6.43
N PHE A 154 0.33 8.91 -5.84
CA PHE A 154 0.02 10.30 -6.20
C PHE A 154 0.87 10.86 -7.36
N ARG A 155 1.45 10.00 -8.21
CA ARG A 155 2.35 10.44 -9.30
C ARG A 155 1.68 11.38 -10.31
N ASN A 156 0.36 11.29 -10.46
CA ASN A 156 -0.42 12.18 -11.32
C ASN A 156 -0.36 13.64 -10.86
N LEU A 157 -0.16 13.89 -9.56
CA LEU A 157 0.02 15.25 -9.03
C LEU A 157 1.30 15.94 -9.54
N LEU A 158 2.21 15.22 -10.20
CA LEU A 158 3.37 15.81 -10.88
C LEU A 158 2.98 16.60 -12.13
N GLU A 159 1.78 16.39 -12.65
CA GLU A 159 1.26 17.15 -13.78
C GLU A 159 0.83 18.53 -13.30
N SER A 160 1.50 19.58 -13.78
CA SER A 160 1.28 20.97 -13.35
C SER A 160 -0.15 21.49 -13.59
N LYS A 161 -0.93 20.81 -14.43
CA LYS A 161 -2.35 21.13 -14.68
C LYS A 161 -3.27 20.64 -13.58
N LEU A 162 -2.88 19.59 -12.84
CA LEU A 162 -3.70 18.99 -11.79
C LEU A 162 -3.45 19.66 -10.43
N ARG A 163 -2.33 20.38 -10.27
CA ARG A 163 -2.04 21.09 -9.04
C ARG A 163 -1.06 22.25 -9.22
N PRO A 164 -1.31 23.42 -8.58
CA PRO A 164 -0.28 24.44 -8.46
C PRO A 164 0.99 23.88 -7.83
N LYS A 165 2.15 24.30 -8.34
CA LYS A 165 3.46 23.90 -7.80
C LYS A 165 3.53 24.29 -6.31
N ASN A 166 3.95 23.36 -5.45
CA ASN A 166 4.13 23.51 -3.99
C ASN A 166 2.88 23.52 -3.12
N ASP A 167 1.70 23.23 -3.67
CA ASP A 167 0.53 23.02 -2.83
C ASP A 167 0.74 21.76 -1.94
N ARG A 168 0.35 21.80 -0.68
CA ARG A 168 0.55 20.70 0.31
C ARG A 168 -0.78 20.02 0.59
N PHE A 169 -0.82 18.71 0.79
CA PHE A 169 -2.08 17.98 1.01
C PHE A 169 -1.96 17.02 2.18
N ALA A 170 -3.08 16.77 2.84
CA ALA A 170 -3.22 15.72 3.84
C ALA A 170 -4.09 14.59 3.31
N LEU A 171 -4.04 13.47 3.99
CA LEU A 171 -4.97 12.35 3.87
C LEU A 171 -5.66 12.17 5.21
N GLU A 172 -6.98 12.12 5.18
CA GLU A 172 -7.79 11.86 6.35
C GLU A 172 -8.83 10.79 6.07
N VAL A 173 -9.31 10.17 7.15
CA VAL A 173 -10.34 9.14 7.07
C VAL A 173 -11.65 9.72 6.53
N PRO A 174 -12.27 9.13 5.49
CA PRO A 174 -13.57 9.58 5.00
C PRO A 174 -14.65 9.50 6.10
N LYS A 175 -15.61 10.44 6.11
CA LYS A 175 -16.59 10.60 7.21
C LYS A 175 -17.38 9.34 7.56
N ASN A 176 -17.63 8.45 6.58
CA ASN A 176 -18.42 7.24 6.75
C ASN A 176 -17.57 5.97 6.66
N PHE A 177 -16.26 6.06 6.92
CA PHE A 177 -15.40 4.89 6.94
C PHE A 177 -15.79 3.95 8.08
N ASN A 178 -15.96 2.66 7.77
CA ASN A 178 -16.22 1.66 8.80
C ASN A 178 -14.91 1.21 9.46
N SER A 179 -14.67 1.67 10.68
CA SER A 179 -13.47 1.40 11.47
C SER A 179 -13.24 -0.07 11.82
N SER A 180 -14.23 -0.95 11.63
CA SER A 180 -14.10 -2.41 11.79
C SER A 180 -13.60 -3.13 10.53
N THR A 181 -13.29 -2.40 9.46
CA THR A 181 -12.95 -2.96 8.14
C THR A 181 -11.64 -2.41 7.61
N VAL A 182 -11.13 -3.05 6.55
CA VAL A 182 -10.04 -2.51 5.73
C VAL A 182 -10.62 -1.86 4.48
N GLY A 183 -10.26 -0.60 4.23
CA GLY A 183 -10.56 0.10 3.00
C GLY A 183 -9.51 -0.14 1.93
N MET A 184 -9.95 -0.43 0.70
CA MET A 184 -9.10 -0.50 -0.51
C MET A 184 -9.85 0.06 -1.72
N SER A 185 -9.16 0.35 -2.82
CA SER A 185 -9.83 0.65 -4.10
C SER A 185 -10.35 -0.63 -4.75
N ALA A 186 -11.58 -0.63 -5.26
CA ALA A 186 -12.12 -1.73 -6.04
C ALA A 186 -11.48 -1.76 -7.44
N VAL A 187 -11.10 -2.96 -7.90
CA VAL A 187 -10.57 -3.19 -9.26
C VAL A 187 -11.57 -3.95 -10.11
N ALA A 188 -12.28 -4.89 -9.50
CA ALA A 188 -13.39 -5.60 -10.10
C ALA A 188 -14.54 -5.70 -9.09
N SER A 189 -15.75 -5.95 -9.58
CA SER A 189 -16.89 -6.23 -8.71
C SER A 189 -16.62 -7.49 -7.90
N ARG A 190 -16.93 -7.44 -6.59
CA ARG A 190 -16.83 -8.61 -5.71
C ARG A 190 -17.67 -9.79 -6.24
N ARG A 191 -18.81 -9.50 -6.86
CA ARG A 191 -19.70 -10.53 -7.43
C ARG A 191 -18.97 -11.37 -8.48
N ASP A 192 -18.21 -10.72 -9.36
CA ASP A 192 -17.58 -11.35 -10.52
C ASP A 192 -16.45 -12.32 -10.12
N VAL A 193 -15.83 -12.05 -8.97
CA VAL A 193 -14.68 -12.82 -8.45
C VAL A 193 -15.03 -13.65 -7.20
N SER A 194 -16.31 -13.69 -6.82
CA SER A 194 -16.77 -14.30 -5.56
C SER A 194 -16.61 -15.82 -5.49
N ASN A 195 -16.69 -16.49 -6.64
CA ASN A 195 -16.65 -17.95 -6.74
C ASN A 195 -15.27 -18.50 -7.14
N LEU A 196 -14.28 -17.63 -7.38
CA LEU A 196 -12.94 -18.05 -7.77
C LEU A 196 -12.24 -18.75 -6.60
N SER A 197 -11.61 -19.88 -6.90
CA SER A 197 -10.67 -20.56 -6.03
C SER A 197 -9.38 -19.73 -5.87
N PRO A 198 -8.58 -20.01 -4.82
CA PRO A 198 -7.27 -19.39 -4.65
C PRO A 198 -6.37 -19.52 -5.88
N TRP A 199 -6.38 -20.68 -6.52
CA TRP A 199 -5.56 -20.92 -7.70
C TRP A 199 -6.05 -20.13 -8.92
N GLU A 200 -7.37 -19.97 -9.10
CA GLU A 200 -7.92 -19.19 -10.22
C GLU A 200 -7.53 -17.71 -10.13
N TYR A 201 -7.50 -17.12 -8.92
CA TYR A 201 -6.98 -15.76 -8.74
C TYR A 201 -5.56 -15.59 -9.30
N ILE A 202 -4.69 -16.57 -9.06
CA ILE A 202 -3.29 -16.54 -9.48
C ILE A 202 -3.13 -16.92 -10.96
N ARG A 203 -3.77 -18.02 -11.37
CA ARG A 203 -3.68 -18.59 -12.72
C ARG A 203 -4.20 -17.62 -13.78
N GLU A 204 -5.30 -16.94 -13.50
CA GLU A 204 -5.96 -16.04 -14.43
C GLU A 204 -5.67 -14.57 -14.14
N ASN A 205 -4.84 -14.29 -13.13
CA ASN A 205 -4.43 -12.96 -12.73
C ASN A 205 -5.60 -12.03 -12.38
N TRP A 206 -6.65 -12.58 -11.76
CA TRP A 206 -7.79 -11.80 -11.29
C TRP A 206 -7.38 -10.88 -10.14
N ILE A 207 -7.98 -9.69 -10.11
CA ILE A 207 -7.76 -8.68 -9.08
C ILE A 207 -9.12 -8.17 -8.62
N TRP A 208 -9.44 -8.39 -7.34
CA TRP A 208 -10.64 -7.82 -6.73
C TRP A 208 -10.40 -6.37 -6.29
N VAL A 209 -9.32 -6.15 -5.54
CA VAL A 209 -9.00 -4.87 -4.90
C VAL A 209 -7.53 -4.48 -5.11
N SER A 210 -7.27 -3.19 -5.07
CA SER A 210 -5.94 -2.61 -5.21
C SER A 210 -5.20 -2.56 -3.87
N GLY A 211 -3.99 -3.13 -3.82
CA GLY A 211 -3.06 -2.95 -2.70
C GLY A 211 -2.28 -1.64 -2.71
N ALA A 212 -2.62 -0.67 -3.57
CA ALA A 212 -1.88 0.59 -3.68
C ALA A 212 -2.10 1.53 -2.47
N PHE A 213 -3.29 1.46 -1.86
CA PHE A 213 -3.63 2.15 -0.63
C PHE A 213 -4.52 1.25 0.22
N VAL A 214 -4.09 0.98 1.44
CA VAL A 214 -4.81 0.10 2.38
C VAL A 214 -5.04 0.87 3.66
N LEU A 215 -6.28 1.20 3.99
CA LEU A 215 -6.65 2.02 5.15
C LEU A 215 -7.35 1.17 6.21
N ALA A 216 -6.96 1.30 7.47
CA ALA A 216 -7.71 0.73 8.58
C ALA A 216 -7.37 1.43 9.89
N THR A 217 -8.10 1.09 10.96
CA THR A 217 -7.58 1.32 12.31
C THR A 217 -6.35 0.46 12.54
N ARG A 218 -5.48 0.88 13.47
CA ARG A 218 -4.25 0.15 13.84
C ARG A 218 -4.55 -1.30 14.22
N GLU A 219 -5.61 -1.54 14.99
CA GLU A 219 -6.01 -2.88 15.42
C GLU A 219 -6.44 -3.75 14.24
N VAL A 220 -7.33 -3.22 13.39
CA VAL A 220 -7.84 -3.94 12.22
C VAL A 220 -6.72 -4.21 11.21
N MET A 221 -5.81 -3.26 11.00
CA MET A 221 -4.63 -3.43 10.14
C MET A 221 -3.76 -4.60 10.61
N MET A 222 -3.54 -4.74 11.91
CA MET A 222 -2.73 -5.84 12.46
C MET A 222 -3.39 -7.20 12.24
N LYS A 223 -4.70 -7.32 12.49
CA LYS A 223 -5.45 -8.56 12.23
C LYS A 223 -5.38 -8.92 10.75
N PHE A 224 -5.60 -7.93 9.87
CA PHE A 224 -5.54 -8.12 8.43
C PHE A 224 -4.15 -8.56 7.96
N ALA A 225 -3.10 -7.87 8.39
CA ALA A 225 -1.73 -8.18 8.00
C ALA A 225 -1.29 -9.56 8.51
N GLN A 226 -1.72 -9.97 9.71
CA GLN A 226 -1.48 -11.31 10.23
C GLN A 226 -2.18 -12.38 9.38
N SER A 227 -3.48 -12.22 9.09
CA SER A 227 -4.23 -13.12 8.22
C SER A 227 -3.62 -13.20 6.82
N TYR A 228 -3.16 -12.07 6.29
CA TYR A 228 -2.47 -11.98 5.02
C TYR A 228 -1.18 -12.81 5.02
N THR A 229 -0.28 -12.62 6.01
CA THR A 229 0.98 -13.35 6.09
C THR A 229 0.76 -14.86 6.17
N LEU A 230 -0.24 -15.30 6.94
CA LEU A 230 -0.63 -16.71 7.01
C LEU A 230 -1.09 -17.24 5.65
N MET A 231 -1.93 -16.49 4.94
CA MET A 231 -2.40 -16.88 3.61
C MET A 231 -1.26 -16.94 2.59
N ALA A 232 -0.40 -15.93 2.54
CA ALA A 232 0.73 -15.89 1.62
C ALA A 232 1.65 -17.11 1.81
N ASN A 233 1.94 -17.47 3.06
CA ASN A 233 2.74 -18.66 3.37
C ASN A 233 2.03 -19.95 2.98
N GLU A 234 0.73 -20.10 3.31
CA GLU A 234 -0.05 -21.30 2.95
C GLU A 234 -0.12 -21.48 1.42
N LEU A 235 -0.26 -20.40 0.65
CA LEU A 235 -0.22 -20.46 -0.80
C LEU A 235 1.14 -20.94 -1.30
N ILE A 236 2.24 -20.39 -0.78
CA ILE A 236 3.61 -20.79 -1.17
C ILE A 236 3.87 -22.26 -0.82
N ASP A 237 3.39 -22.74 0.33
CA ASP A 237 3.47 -24.15 0.73
C ASP A 237 2.71 -25.07 -0.24
N LYS A 238 1.62 -24.58 -0.84
CA LYS A 238 0.87 -25.26 -1.91
C LYS A 238 1.45 -25.04 -3.31
N GLY A 239 2.64 -24.45 -3.44
CA GLY A 239 3.28 -24.18 -4.73
C GLY A 239 2.64 -23.03 -5.51
N MET A 240 1.95 -22.12 -4.83
CA MET A 240 1.29 -20.96 -5.41
C MET A 240 1.90 -19.66 -4.86
N SER A 241 2.19 -18.72 -5.74
CA SER A 241 2.68 -17.38 -5.39
C SER A 241 2.29 -16.35 -6.44
N SER A 242 1.98 -15.14 -5.98
CA SER A 242 1.74 -13.95 -6.80
C SER A 242 1.94 -12.69 -5.93
N THR A 243 1.45 -11.55 -6.39
CA THR A 243 1.43 -10.29 -5.64
C THR A 243 0.33 -10.26 -4.58
N ASP A 244 0.36 -9.20 -3.77
CA ASP A 244 -0.64 -8.91 -2.76
C ASP A 244 -2.07 -8.95 -3.25
N GLN A 245 -2.32 -8.46 -4.46
CA GLN A 245 -3.65 -8.42 -5.06
C GLN A 245 -4.30 -9.80 -5.19
N GLN A 246 -3.54 -10.81 -5.67
CA GLN A 246 -4.06 -12.17 -5.78
C GLN A 246 -4.11 -12.88 -4.44
N VAL A 247 -3.17 -12.61 -3.53
CA VAL A 247 -3.21 -13.16 -2.16
C VAL A 247 -4.46 -12.66 -1.43
N ILE A 248 -4.79 -11.37 -1.53
CA ILE A 248 -6.03 -10.81 -0.98
C ILE A 248 -7.25 -11.47 -1.63
N GLY A 249 -7.27 -11.62 -2.96
CA GLY A 249 -8.34 -12.35 -3.64
C GLY A 249 -8.54 -13.75 -3.08
N ALA A 250 -7.44 -14.50 -2.92
CA ALA A 250 -7.45 -15.83 -2.34
C ALA A 250 -7.97 -15.84 -0.88
N MET A 251 -7.58 -14.88 -0.02
CA MET A 251 -8.09 -14.78 1.35
C MET A 251 -9.62 -14.79 1.43
N TYR A 252 -10.28 -14.17 0.45
CA TYR A 252 -11.74 -14.05 0.36
C TYR A 252 -12.36 -14.98 -0.69
N SER A 253 -11.65 -16.02 -1.14
CA SER A 253 -12.23 -17.12 -1.90
C SER A 253 -13.22 -17.94 -1.04
N PRO A 254 -14.12 -18.74 -1.64
CA PRO A 254 -15.03 -19.61 -0.89
C PRO A 254 -14.32 -20.55 0.10
N GLU A 255 -13.09 -20.98 -0.20
CA GLU A 255 -12.28 -21.86 0.64
C GLU A 255 -11.85 -21.19 1.95
N TYR A 256 -11.55 -19.89 1.91
CA TYR A 256 -10.87 -19.22 3.03
C TYR A 256 -11.66 -18.08 3.67
N ILE A 257 -12.75 -17.62 3.06
CA ILE A 257 -13.48 -16.45 3.56
C ILE A 257 -13.97 -16.63 5.00
N LYS A 258 -14.36 -17.85 5.39
CA LYS A 258 -14.79 -18.17 6.76
C LYS A 258 -13.66 -18.08 7.81
N ARG A 259 -12.40 -18.03 7.39
CA ARG A 259 -11.23 -17.87 8.27
C ARG A 259 -10.87 -16.39 8.48
N GLN A 260 -11.43 -15.48 7.68
CA GLN A 260 -11.09 -14.06 7.76
C GLN A 260 -11.82 -13.39 8.91
N GLN A 261 -11.07 -12.63 9.71
CA GLN A 261 -11.61 -11.90 10.87
C GLN A 261 -11.97 -10.45 10.55
N VAL A 262 -11.60 -9.99 9.36
CA VAL A 262 -11.71 -8.61 8.93
C VAL A 262 -12.37 -8.61 7.56
N ASP A 263 -13.33 -7.73 7.35
CA ASP A 263 -13.94 -7.51 6.03
C ASP A 263 -13.22 -6.39 5.27
N ILE A 264 -13.33 -6.43 3.94
CA ILE A 264 -12.85 -5.36 3.06
C ILE A 264 -14.04 -4.54 2.56
N VAL A 265 -13.93 -3.22 2.69
CA VAL A 265 -14.79 -2.25 2.00
C VAL A 265 -14.02 -1.73 0.79
N ALA A 266 -14.52 -2.05 -0.40
CA ALA A 266 -13.92 -1.63 -1.65
C ALA A 266 -14.56 -0.31 -2.14
N GLN A 267 -13.72 0.68 -2.41
CA GLN A 267 -14.13 2.01 -2.87
C GLN A 267 -13.96 2.13 -4.38
N GLU A 268 -15.02 2.53 -5.06
CA GLU A 268 -15.03 2.79 -6.51
C GLU A 268 -14.98 4.29 -6.80
N CYS A 269 -14.37 4.62 -7.94
CA CYS A 269 -14.36 5.96 -8.52
C CYS A 269 -14.75 5.87 -10.00
N TYR A 270 -15.29 6.95 -10.56
CA TYR A 270 -15.63 7.05 -11.98
C TYR A 270 -14.59 7.86 -12.77
N GLU A 271 -14.47 7.62 -14.07
CA GLU A 271 -13.55 8.33 -14.97
C GLU A 271 -13.64 9.86 -14.82
N GLY A 272 -12.49 10.52 -14.68
CA GLY A 272 -12.37 11.96 -14.43
C GLY A 272 -12.58 12.38 -12.98
N GLN A 273 -13.06 11.51 -12.09
CA GLN A 273 -13.16 11.83 -10.67
C GLN A 273 -11.76 12.10 -10.10
N PHE A 274 -11.61 13.24 -9.40
CA PHE A 274 -10.31 13.71 -8.88
C PHE A 274 -9.22 13.94 -9.94
N GLY A 275 -9.60 14.05 -11.23
CA GLY A 275 -8.66 14.12 -12.34
C GLY A 275 -7.95 12.79 -12.63
N LEU A 276 -8.49 11.66 -12.16
CA LEU A 276 -7.98 10.32 -12.45
C LEU A 276 -8.59 9.78 -13.73
N TYR A 277 -7.77 9.07 -14.51
CA TYR A 277 -8.20 8.43 -15.75
C TYR A 277 -7.58 7.04 -15.92
N GLY A 278 -8.26 6.13 -16.62
CA GLY A 278 -7.74 4.81 -16.99
C GLY A 278 -7.39 3.95 -15.77
N LEU A 279 -6.20 3.34 -15.75
CA LEU A 279 -5.82 2.49 -14.60
C LEU A 279 -5.72 3.29 -13.29
N ASP A 280 -5.46 4.58 -13.33
CA ASP A 280 -5.30 5.37 -12.12
C ASP A 280 -6.63 5.56 -11.37
N VAL A 281 -7.76 5.65 -12.10
CA VAL A 281 -9.09 5.73 -11.45
C VAL A 281 -9.43 4.45 -10.71
N ILE A 282 -9.01 3.31 -11.25
CA ILE A 282 -9.27 1.98 -10.68
C ILE A 282 -8.35 1.72 -9.47
N TYR A 283 -7.05 1.95 -9.62
CA TYR A 283 -6.08 1.54 -8.59
C TYR A 283 -5.92 2.55 -7.44
N PHE A 284 -6.17 3.86 -7.65
CA PHE A 284 -5.83 4.90 -6.66
C PHE A 284 -7.03 5.62 -6.03
N CYS A 285 -8.24 5.18 -6.36
CA CYS A 285 -9.47 5.80 -5.88
C CYS A 285 -9.46 6.12 -4.38
N LEU A 286 -9.24 5.14 -3.49
CA LEU A 286 -9.36 5.37 -2.05
C LEU A 286 -8.35 6.41 -1.53
N GLY A 287 -7.13 6.43 -2.07
CA GLY A 287 -6.12 7.43 -1.69
C GLY A 287 -6.59 8.85 -2.02
N HIS A 288 -7.22 9.04 -3.18
CA HIS A 288 -7.79 10.32 -3.58
C HIS A 288 -9.07 10.68 -2.80
N VAL A 289 -9.89 9.70 -2.43
CA VAL A 289 -11.05 9.92 -1.53
C VAL A 289 -10.58 10.43 -0.16
N CYS A 290 -9.49 9.87 0.39
CA CYS A 290 -8.91 10.34 1.66
C CYS A 290 -8.30 11.75 1.55
N LYS A 291 -7.72 12.08 0.38
CA LYS A 291 -7.25 13.44 0.09
C LYS A 291 -8.42 14.43 0.05
N GLU A 292 -9.48 14.12 -0.70
CA GLU A 292 -10.67 14.97 -0.80
C GLU A 292 -11.34 15.17 0.57
N ALA A 293 -11.38 14.12 1.40
CA ALA A 293 -11.93 14.19 2.75
C ALA A 293 -11.20 15.24 3.61
N ALA A 294 -9.87 15.30 3.52
CA ALA A 294 -9.07 16.30 4.21
C ALA A 294 -9.33 17.71 3.66
N GLU A 295 -9.34 17.89 2.33
CA GLU A 295 -9.55 19.19 1.68
C GLU A 295 -10.94 19.77 1.97
N LYS A 296 -11.99 18.94 1.99
CA LYS A 296 -13.34 19.39 2.36
C LYS A 296 -13.38 19.92 3.79
N ARG A 297 -12.74 19.24 4.74
CA ARG A 297 -12.72 19.65 6.15
C ARG A 297 -11.86 20.88 6.40
N GLU A 298 -10.74 21.02 5.70
CA GLU A 298 -9.95 22.27 5.73
C GLU A 298 -10.81 23.46 5.29
N ASN A 299 -11.56 23.32 4.19
CA ASN A 299 -12.47 24.37 3.71
C ASN A 299 -13.65 24.64 4.64
N GLU A 300 -14.16 23.63 5.36
CA GLU A 300 -15.21 23.80 6.37
C GLU A 300 -14.70 24.57 7.60
N ASN A 301 -13.44 24.38 7.99
CA ASN A 301 -12.84 25.06 9.14
C ASN A 301 -12.42 26.52 8.86
N ILE A 302 -12.31 26.91 7.59
CA ILE A 302 -11.97 28.28 7.16
C ILE A 302 -13.21 29.18 7.06
N LYS A 303 -14.42 28.60 6.98
CA LYS A 303 -15.69 29.32 6.92
C LYS A 303 -16.26 29.60 8.30
#